data_AF-A0A3D3M769-F1
#
_entry.id   AF-A0A3D3M769-F1
#
_cell.length_a   1.000
_cell.length_b   1.000
_cell.length_c   1.000
_cell.angle_alpha   90.00
_cell.angle_beta   90.00
_cell.angle_gamma   90.00
#
_symmetry.space_group_name_H-M   'P 1'
#
loop_
_entity.id
_entity.type
_entity.pdbx_description
1 polymer ?
#
loop_
_entity_poly.entity_id
_entity_poly.type
_entity_poly.pdbx_seq_one_letter_code
_entity_poly.pdbx_strand_id
1 'polypeptide(L)' 'MNMTHFKAALPRDLLASVVVFLVALPLCMGIAIASGMPPAKGLITGIVGGLLVGWLAGSPL' A
#
# COMPACT_ATOMS: atom_id res chain seq x y z
N MET A 1 -0.87 -10.52 25.68
CA MET A 1 -0.66 -9.15 25.14
C MET A 1 0.79 -8.77 25.40
N ASN A 2 1.71 -9.21 24.55
CA ASN A 2 3.14 -9.01 24.79
C ASN A 2 3.64 -7.82 23.97
N MET A 3 4.01 -6.75 24.68
CA MET A 3 4.67 -5.54 24.17
C MET A 3 5.97 -5.84 23.39
N THR A 4 6.50 -7.06 23.48
CA THR A 4 7.71 -7.52 22.79
C THR A 4 7.48 -7.90 21.31
N HIS A 5 6.29 -8.34 20.89
CA HIS A 5 6.05 -8.70 19.47
C HIS A 5 5.97 -7.47 18.56
N PHE A 6 5.39 -6.38 19.05
CA PHE A 6 5.23 -5.15 18.27
C PHE A 6 6.58 -4.49 17.94
N LYS A 7 7.50 -4.50 18.92
CA LYS A 7 8.85 -3.96 18.75
C LYS A 7 9.74 -4.85 17.86
N ALA A 8 9.48 -6.16 17.84
CA ALA A 8 10.17 -7.11 16.95
C ALA A 8 9.59 -7.11 15.51
N ALA A 9 8.31 -6.81 15.35
CA ALA A 9 7.65 -6.71 14.04
C ALA A 9 7.97 -5.39 13.32
N LEU A 10 8.13 -4.28 14.06
CA LEU A 10 8.46 -2.95 13.54
C LEU A 10 9.53 -2.91 12.42
N PRO A 11 10.73 -3.51 12.58
CA PRO A 11 11.75 -3.50 11.53
C PRO A 11 11.33 -4.32 10.30
N ARG A 12 10.53 -5.38 10.48
CA ARG A 12 10.02 -6.22 9.40
C ARG A 12 8.88 -5.52 8.65
N ASP A 13 7.99 -4.84 9.36
CA ASP A 13 6.91 -4.05 8.77
C ASP A 13 7.44 -2.84 8.00
N LEU A 14 8.55 -2.25 8.46
CA LEU A 14 9.24 -1.17 7.74
C LEU A 14 9.77 -1.66 6.38
N LEU A 15 10.48 -2.79 6.37
CA LEU A 15 10.98 -3.40 5.13
C LEU A 15 9.84 -3.80 4.20
N ALA A 16 8.78 -4.41 4.72
CA ALA A 16 7.61 -4.79 3.94
C ALA A 16 6.93 -3.57 3.29
N SER A 17 6.76 -2.49 4.06
CA SER A 17 6.17 -1.23 3.57
C SER A 17 7.01 -0.60 2.44
N VAL A 18 8.34 -0.63 2.55
CA VAL A 18 9.24 -0.11 1.51
C VAL A 18 9.10 -0.91 0.21
N VAL A 19 9.09 -2.24 0.29
CA VAL A 19 8.93 -3.11 -0.89
C VAL A 19 7.56 -2.89 -1.54
N VAL A 20 6.49 -2.83 -0.74
CA VAL A 20 5.13 -2.55 -1.23
C VAL A 20 5.05 -1.18 -1.90
N PHE A 21 5.67 -0.15 -1.33
CA PHE A 21 5.69 1.18 -1.94
C PHE A 21 6.38 1.19 -3.31
N LEU A 22 7.55 0.54 -3.40
CA LEU A 22 8.31 0.42 -4.65
C LEU A 22 7.57 -0.35 -5.73
N VAL A 23 6.74 -1.33 -5.38
CA VAL A 23 5.89 -2.09 -6.33
C VAL A 23 4.60 -1.34 -6.68
N ALA A 24 4.00 -0.63 -5.72
CA ALA A 24 2.73 0.08 -5.91
C ALA A 24 2.88 1.26 -6.88
N LEU A 25 3.98 2.02 -6.80
CA LEU A 25 4.25 3.15 -7.71
C LEU A 25 4.23 2.77 -9.21
N PRO A 26 5.01 1.78 -9.68
CA PRO A 26 4.98 1.35 -11.07
C PRO A 26 3.66 0.68 -11.44
N LEU A 27 3.02 -0.03 -10.50
CA LEU A 27 1.70 -0.62 -10.73
C LEU A 27 0.65 0.46 -11.02
N CYS A 28 0.56 1.51 -10.21
CA CYS A 28 -0.37 2.63 -10.41
C CYS A 28 -0.10 3.35 -11.74
N MET A 29 1.16 3.56 -12.11
CA MET A 29 1.52 4.14 -13.40
C MET A 29 1.15 3.23 -14.58
N GLY A 30 1.40 1.93 -14.47
CA GLY A 30 1.07 0.95 -15.52
C GLY A 30 -0.44 0.87 -15.79
N ILE A 31 -1.26 0.82 -14.75
CA ILE A 31 -2.72 0.78 -14.88
C ILE A 31 -3.24 2.10 -15.47
N ALA A 32 -2.67 3.24 -15.07
CA ALA A 32 -3.04 4.55 -15.62
C ALA A 32 -2.76 4.66 -17.12
N ILE A 33 -1.56 4.24 -17.55
CA ILE A 33 -1.15 4.25 -18.97
C ILE A 33 -2.02 3.31 -19.79
N ALA A 34 -2.28 2.09 -19.30
CA ALA A 34 -3.15 1.12 -19.97
C ALA A 34 -4.60 1.62 -20.11
N SER A 35 -5.06 2.43 -19.16
CA SER A 35 -6.40 3.04 -19.18
C SER A 35 -6.47 4.34 -19.98
N GLY A 36 -5.36 4.80 -20.58
CA GLY A 36 -5.28 6.09 -21.28
C GLY A 36 -5.48 7.32 -20.38
N MET A 37 -5.33 7.15 -19.05
CA MET A 37 -5.53 8.23 -18.08
C MET A 37 -4.20 8.84 -17.61
N PRO A 38 -4.19 10.12 -17.20
CA PRO A 38 -3.00 10.74 -16.60
C PRO A 38 -2.53 9.97 -15.35
N PRO A 39 -1.22 9.73 -15.17
CA PRO A 39 -0.68 9.00 -14.01
C PRO A 39 -1.11 9.57 -12.65
N ALA A 40 -1.32 10.89 -12.58
CA ALA A 40 -1.82 11.56 -11.39
C ALA A 40 -3.16 10.98 -10.90
N LYS A 41 -4.07 10.60 -11.82
CA LYS A 41 -5.35 9.99 -11.45
C LYS A 41 -5.17 8.57 -10.91
N GLY A 42 -4.27 7.77 -11.47
CA GLY A 42 -3.96 6.43 -10.96
C GLY A 42 -3.35 6.45 -9.56
N LEU A 43 -2.60 7.50 -9.23
CA LEU A 43 -2.01 7.69 -7.91
C LEU A 43 -3.09 8.08 -6.88
N ILE A 44 -4.00 9.00 -7.24
CA ILE A 44 -5.13 9.39 -6.39
C ILE A 44 -6.05 8.20 -6.13
N THR A 45 -6.39 7.43 -7.16
CA THR A 45 -7.25 6.25 -7.00
C THR A 45 -6.58 5.16 -6.17
N GLY A 46 -5.25 5.00 -6.30
CA GLY A 46 -4.45 4.11 -5.46
C GLY A 46 -4.48 4.50 -3.98
N ILE A 47 -4.36 5.79 -3.67
CA ILE A 47 -4.44 6.29 -2.27
C ILE A 47 -5.85 6.07 -1.70
N VAL A 48 -6.90 6.46 -2.43
CA VAL A 48 -8.28 6.32 -1.98
C VAL A 48 -8.68 4.85 -1.84
N GLY A 49 -8.32 4.01 -2.82
CA GLY A 49 -8.55 2.57 -2.78
C GLY A 49 -7.77 1.91 -1.63
N GLY A 50 -6.52 2.30 -1.41
CA GLY A 50 -5.69 1.80 -0.30
C GLY A 50 -6.24 2.19 1.08
N LEU A 51 -6.73 3.43 1.25
CA LEU A 51 -7.37 3.88 2.48
C LEU A 51 -8.70 3.15 2.75
N LEU A 52 -9.57 3.07 1.73
CA LEU A 52 -10.87 2.40 1.84
C LEU A 52 -10.71 0.91 2.09
N VAL A 53 -9.88 0.23 1.30
CA VAL A 53 -9.58 -1.19 1.48
C VAL A 53 -8.83 -1.42 2.79
N GLY A 54 -7.88 -0.57 3.18
CA GLY A 54 -7.18 -0.70 4.47
C GLY A 54 -8.12 -0.59 5.67
N TRP A 55 -9.12 0.29 5.61
CA TRP A 55 -10.18 0.38 6.61
C TRP A 55 -11.16 -0.79 6.58
N LEU A 56 -11.62 -1.21 5.40
CA LEU A 56 -12.60 -2.29 5.25
C LEU A 56 -12.02 -3.69 5.45
N ALA A 57 -10.77 -3.91 5.02
CA ALA A 57 -10.08 -5.19 5.14
C ALA A 57 -9.82 -5.54 6.61
N GLY A 58 -9.82 -4.55 7.51
CA GLY A 58 -9.91 -4.79 8.95
C GLY A 58 -8.90 -5.84 9.42
N SER A 59 -7.64 -5.72 8.98
CA SER A 59 -6.49 -6.52 9.43
C SER A 59 -6.84 -7.93 9.95
N PRO A 60 -7.04 -8.94 9.07
CA PRO A 60 -6.98 -10.32 9.51
C PRO A 60 -5.51 -10.63 9.79
N LEU A 61 -5.13 -10.53 11.06
CA LEU A 61 -3.89 -11.10 11.61
C LEU A 61 -4.16 -12.54 12.04
#